data_AF-A0A075FPB9-F1
#
_entry.id   AF-A0A075FPB9-F1
#
_cell.length_a   1.000
_cell.length_b   1.000
_cell.length_c   1.000
_cell.angle_alpha   90.00
_cell.angle_beta   90.00
_cell.angle_gamma   90.00
#
_symmetry.space_group_name_H-M   'P 1'
#
loop_
_entity.id
_entity.type
_entity.pdbx_description
1 polymer ?
#
loop_
_entity_poly.entity_id
_entity_poly.type
_entity_poly.pdbx_seq_one_letter_code
_entity_poly.pdbx_strand_id
1 'polypeptide(L)'
;MESLYYSVPMEPALNKVFKMLKTGGFFYCGTDFYSDNHLTKRWAKVMKIPMDLRSKTEWKKMFNEAGFKTTARQVKDSKHRTKWKREFGTLFVTGKKI
;
A
#
# COMPACT_ATOMS: atom_id res chain seq x y z
N MET A 1 7.25 1.35 -3.17
CA MET A 1 6.89 2.78 -3.10
C MET A 1 6.03 3.02 -1.87
N GLU A 2 6.44 3.91 -0.97
CA GLU A 2 5.74 4.33 0.25
C GLU A 2 5.22 5.77 0.07
N SER A 3 4.36 5.97 -0.93
CA SER A 3 3.83 7.31 -1.23
C SER A 3 2.49 7.30 -1.95
N LEU A 4 2.03 6.14 -2.42
CA LEU A 4 0.82 6.04 -3.22
C LEU A 4 -0.41 6.55 -2.45
N TYR A 5 -0.46 6.36 -1.12
CA TYR A 5 -1.53 6.84 -0.25
C TYR A 5 -1.64 8.37 -0.13
N TYR A 6 -0.67 9.14 -0.64
CA TYR A 6 -0.79 10.59 -0.78
C TYR A 6 -1.49 11.01 -2.08
N SER A 7 -1.60 10.12 -3.05
CA SER A 7 -2.42 10.36 -4.25
C SER A 7 -3.87 10.08 -3.87
N VAL A 8 -4.65 11.12 -3.55
CA VAL A 8 -6.05 10.97 -3.15
C VAL A 8 -6.95 11.47 -4.28
N PRO A 9 -7.77 10.62 -4.93
CA PRO A 9 -7.82 9.16 -4.82
C PRO A 9 -6.60 8.46 -5.46
N MET A 10 -6.31 7.21 -5.05
CA MET A 10 -5.11 6.48 -5.48
C MET A 10 -5.23 5.88 -6.89
N GLU A 11 -6.46 5.58 -7.32
CA GLU A 11 -6.77 4.88 -8.56
C GLU A 11 -6.18 5.54 -9.82
N PRO A 12 -6.27 6.87 -10.01
CA PRO A 12 -5.70 7.52 -11.20
C PRO A 12 -4.17 7.34 -11.29
N ALA A 13 -3.47 7.40 -10.16
CA ALA A 13 -2.02 7.20 -10.13
C ALA A 13 -1.65 5.74 -10.42
N LEU A 14 -2.35 4.80 -9.80
CA LEU A 14 -2.16 3.37 -10.03
C LEU A 14 -2.44 2.97 -11.48
N ASN A 15 -3.49 3.51 -12.08
CA ASN A 15 -3.85 3.28 -13.49
C ASN A 15 -2.77 3.80 -14.44
N LYS A 16 -2.14 4.94 -14.13
CA LYS A 16 -0.98 5.44 -14.91
C LYS A 16 0.20 4.48 -14.82
N VAL A 17 0.52 3.99 -13.62
CA VAL A 17 1.58 2.98 -13.44
C VAL A 17 1.29 1.72 -14.27
N PHE A 18 0.06 1.21 -14.22
CA PHE A 18 -0.34 0.03 -15.01
C PHE A 18 -0.16 0.26 -16.51
N LYS A 19 -0.57 1.43 -17.02
CA LYS A 19 -0.41 1.80 -18.43
C LYS A 19 1.06 1.87 -18.85
N MET A 20 1.92 2.45 -18.02
CA MET A 20 3.37 2.60 -18.30
C MET A 20 4.16 1.29 -18.21
N LEU A 21 3.71 0.35 -17.39
CA LEU A 21 4.41 -0.92 -17.19
C LEU A 21 4.36 -1.77 -18.46
N LYS A 22 5.47 -2.43 -18.81
CA LYS A 22 5.48 -3.47 -19.85
C LYS A 22 4.74 -4.72 -19.37
N THR A 23 4.18 -5.49 -20.30
CA THR A 23 3.63 -6.82 -20.01
C THR A 23 4.69 -7.70 -19.35
N GLY A 24 4.30 -8.42 -18.30
CA GLY A 24 5.20 -9.19 -17.43
C GLY A 24 5.89 -8.37 -16.34
N GLY A 25 5.81 -7.04 -16.37
CA GLY A 25 6.40 -6.16 -15.37
C GLY A 25 5.73 -6.27 -14.00
N PHE A 26 6.45 -5.82 -12.98
CA PHE A 26 5.99 -5.81 -11.59
C PHE A 26 5.97 -4.40 -11.01
N PHE A 27 4.95 -4.10 -10.23
CA PHE A 27 4.89 -2.92 -9.37
C PHE A 27 4.87 -3.35 -7.90
N TYR A 28 5.88 -2.89 -7.14
CA TYR A 28 6.03 -3.16 -5.72
C TYR A 28 5.67 -1.93 -4.89
N CYS A 29 4.55 -1.99 -4.20
CA CYS A 29 4.07 -0.94 -3.29
C CYS A 29 4.21 -1.41 -1.84
N GLY A 30 4.85 -0.61 -1.01
CA GLY A 30 5.07 -0.91 0.41
C GLY A 30 4.51 0.25 1.22
N THR A 31 3.60 0.00 2.15
CA THR A 31 3.01 1.04 3.00
C THR A 31 3.00 0.63 4.47
N ASP A 32 3.40 1.56 5.33
CA ASP A 32 3.24 1.45 6.78
C ASP A 32 1.91 2.06 7.26
N PHE A 33 1.26 2.85 6.38
CA PHE A 33 -0.01 3.50 6.58
C PHE A 33 -1.14 2.70 5.92
N TYR A 34 -1.84 1.88 6.73
CA TYR A 34 -2.98 1.07 6.32
C TYR A 34 -3.87 0.75 7.53
N SER A 35 -5.17 0.54 7.32
CA SER A 35 -6.15 0.56 8.43
C SER A 35 -6.05 -0.62 9.39
N ASP A 36 -5.50 -1.76 8.96
CA ASP A 36 -5.25 -2.90 9.86
C ASP A 36 -4.10 -2.60 10.85
N ASN A 37 -3.22 -1.64 10.53
CA ASN A 37 -2.24 -1.11 11.47
C ASN A 37 -2.85 0.05 12.28
N HIS A 38 -3.60 -0.30 13.33
CA HIS A 38 -4.29 0.68 14.17
C HIS A 38 -3.35 1.73 14.81
N LEU A 39 -2.06 1.40 14.96
CA LEU A 39 -1.06 2.29 15.53
C LEU A 39 -0.62 3.42 14.58
N THR A 40 -0.86 3.31 13.27
CA THR A 40 -0.52 4.34 12.29
C THR A 40 -1.71 5.19 11.84
N LYS A 41 -2.95 4.86 12.26
CA LYS A 41 -4.17 5.65 11.97
C LYS A 41 -4.05 7.12 12.40
N ARG A 42 -3.37 7.38 13.52
CA ARG A 42 -3.18 8.74 14.06
C ARG A 42 -2.39 9.64 13.10
N TRP A 43 -1.59 9.07 12.18
CA TRP A 43 -0.76 9.86 11.26
C TRP A 43 -1.60 10.77 10.36
N ALA A 44 -2.78 10.34 9.93
CA ALA A 44 -3.70 11.19 9.17
C ALA A 44 -4.04 12.49 9.90
N LYS A 45 -4.21 12.43 11.24
CA LYS A 45 -4.50 13.60 12.07
C LYS A 45 -3.28 14.51 12.27
N VAL A 46 -2.07 13.95 12.27
CA VAL A 46 -0.82 14.69 12.53
C VAL A 46 -0.29 15.36 11.27
N MET A 47 -0.35 14.67 10.13
CA MET A 47 0.29 15.12 8.88
C MET A 47 -0.42 16.30 8.22
N LYS A 48 -1.70 16.55 8.55
CA LYS A 48 -2.52 17.66 8.03
C LYS A 48 -2.53 17.76 6.48
N ILE A 49 -2.29 16.66 5.80
CA ILE A 49 -2.39 16.52 4.34
C ILE A 49 -3.36 15.38 4.01
N PRO A 50 -4.06 15.43 2.85
CA PRO A 50 -4.92 14.35 2.43
C PRO A 50 -4.15 13.03 2.34
N MET A 51 -4.69 11.99 2.95
CA MET A 51 -4.14 10.64 2.94
C MET A 51 -5.27 9.63 2.78
N ASP A 52 -5.10 8.65 1.89
CA ASP A 52 -6.07 7.60 1.64
C ASP A 52 -5.74 6.37 2.52
N LEU A 53 -6.56 6.14 3.55
CA LEU A 53 -6.38 5.05 4.52
C LEU A 53 -7.23 3.85 4.12
N ARG A 54 -6.57 2.78 3.67
CA ARG A 54 -7.21 1.52 3.26
C ARG A 54 -6.69 0.32 4.03
N SER A 55 -7.53 -0.70 4.17
CA SER A 55 -7.19 -2.04 4.69
C SER A 55 -6.42 -2.86 3.66
N LYS A 56 -5.79 -3.95 4.09
CA LYS A 56 -5.11 -4.87 3.17
C LYS A 56 -6.03 -5.42 2.08
N THR A 57 -7.31 -5.66 2.41
CA THR A 57 -8.30 -6.16 1.45
C THR A 57 -8.66 -5.10 0.41
N GLU A 58 -8.85 -3.85 0.83
CA GLU A 58 -9.11 -2.72 -0.07
C GLU A 58 -7.91 -2.41 -0.97
N TRP A 59 -6.68 -2.48 -0.44
CA TRP A 59 -5.45 -2.37 -1.23
C TRP A 59 -5.37 -3.43 -2.33
N LYS A 60 -5.65 -4.70 -1.98
CA LYS A 60 -5.68 -5.81 -2.96
C LYS A 60 -6.76 -5.59 -4.01
N LYS A 61 -7.96 -5.19 -3.59
CA LYS A 61 -9.09 -4.92 -4.47
C LYS A 61 -8.75 -3.83 -5.49
N MET A 62 -8.22 -2.70 -5.03
CA MET A 62 -7.81 -1.59 -5.89
C MET A 62 -6.79 -2.00 -6.96
N PHE A 63 -5.77 -2.81 -6.60
CA PHE A 63 -4.79 -3.29 -7.58
C PHE A 63 -5.41 -4.25 -8.61
N ASN A 64 -6.31 -5.13 -8.17
CA ASN A 64 -7.02 -6.02 -9.09
C ASN A 64 -7.93 -5.24 -10.04
N GLU A 65 -8.65 -4.23 -9.55
CA GLU A 65 -9.51 -3.36 -10.36
C GLU A 65 -8.70 -2.51 -11.36
N ALA A 66 -7.46 -2.14 -11.03
CA ALA A 66 -6.54 -1.50 -11.96
C ALA A 66 -5.95 -2.45 -13.03
N GLY A 67 -6.21 -3.76 -12.93
CA GLY A 67 -5.80 -4.77 -13.90
C GLY A 67 -4.57 -5.60 -13.51
N PHE A 68 -4.01 -5.43 -12.31
CA PHE A 68 -2.87 -6.23 -11.87
C PHE A 68 -3.28 -7.61 -11.36
N LYS A 69 -2.47 -8.65 -11.62
CA LYS A 69 -2.50 -9.87 -10.80
C LYS A 69 -1.80 -9.59 -9.48
N THR A 70 -2.57 -9.56 -8.40
CA THR A 70 -2.12 -8.98 -7.13
C THR A 70 -1.83 -10.03 -6.06
N THR A 71 -0.73 -9.82 -5.33
CA THR A 71 -0.44 -10.49 -4.06
C THR A 71 -0.18 -9.43 -2.98
N ALA A 72 -0.47 -9.74 -1.72
CA ALA A 72 -0.07 -8.86 -0.63
C ALA A 72 0.33 -9.64 0.62
N ARG A 73 1.41 -9.19 1.26
CA ARG A 73 2.00 -9.77 2.47
C ARG A 73 2.46 -8.68 3.41
N GLN A 74 2.57 -9.00 4.69
CA GLN A 74 3.17 -8.11 5.69
C GLN A 74 4.59 -8.56 5.96
N VAL A 75 5.52 -7.61 6.00
CA VAL A 75 6.91 -7.83 6.39
C VAL A 75 7.12 -7.17 7.74
N LYS A 76 7.39 -7.99 8.76
CA LYS A 76 7.55 -7.56 10.15
C LYS A 76 9.01 -7.59 10.53
N ASP A 77 9.41 -6.67 11.40
CA ASP A 77 10.71 -6.68 12.05
C ASP A 77 10.51 -6.97 13.53
N SER A 78 10.73 -8.22 13.94
CA SER A 78 10.49 -8.71 15.30
C SER A 78 11.42 -8.10 16.34
N LYS A 79 12.58 -7.55 15.93
CA LYS A 79 13.57 -6.94 16.83
C LYS A 79 13.45 -5.41 16.90
N HIS A 80 12.53 -4.80 16.16
CA HIS A 80 12.37 -3.36 16.12
C HIS A 80 11.89 -2.78 17.46
N ARG A 81 12.33 -1.57 17.82
CA ARG A 81 11.91 -0.88 19.07
C ARG A 81 10.42 -0.52 19.10
N THR A 82 9.83 -0.16 17.96
CA THR A 82 8.42 0.23 17.85
C THR A 82 7.48 -0.98 17.71
N LYS A 83 6.36 -0.96 18.43
CA LYS A 83 5.35 -2.04 18.45
C LYS A 83 4.73 -2.30 17.07
N TRP A 84 4.45 -1.25 16.31
CA TRP A 84 3.78 -1.39 15.01
C TRP A 84 4.62 -2.16 13.98
N LYS A 85 5.95 -1.99 13.98
CA LYS A 85 6.85 -2.74 13.07
C LYS A 85 6.98 -4.22 13.45
N ARG A 86 6.87 -4.54 14.75
CA ARG A 86 6.90 -5.93 15.25
C ARG A 86 5.60 -6.68 14.95
N GLU A 87 4.46 -6.05 15.20
CA GLU A 87 3.16 -6.74 15.17
C GLU A 87 2.46 -6.67 13.81
N PHE A 88 2.54 -5.52 13.14
CA PHE A 88 1.82 -5.26 11.89
C PHE A 88 2.78 -5.25 10.70
N GLY A 89 3.90 -4.53 10.83
CA GLY A 89 4.93 -4.42 9.81
C GLY A 89 4.49 -3.57 8.60
N THR A 90 5.31 -3.60 7.55
CA THR A 90 5.02 -2.95 6.27
C THR A 90 4.12 -3.86 5.44
N LEU A 91 3.02 -3.32 4.92
CA LEU A 91 2.19 -4.01 3.95
C LEU A 91 2.83 -3.89 2.56
N PHE A 92 3.31 -5.00 2.01
CA PHE A 92 3.77 -5.10 0.63
C PHE A 92 2.65 -5.62 -0.25
N VAL A 93 2.22 -4.81 -1.20
CA VAL A 93 1.30 -5.14 -2.29
C VAL A 93 2.10 -5.21 -3.58
N THR A 94 2.08 -6.36 -4.24
CA THR A 94 2.78 -6.59 -5.50
C THR A 94 1.76 -6.84 -6.59
N GLY A 95 1.76 -5.99 -7.62
CA GLY A 95 0.95 -6.17 -8.82
C GLY A 95 1.82 -6.60 -10.00
N LYS A 96 1.46 -7.70 -10.67
CA LYS A 96 2.06 -8.09 -11.95
C LYS A 96 1.13 -7.71 -13.09
N LYS A 97 1.64 -7.03 -14.12
CA LYS A 97 0.91 -6.82 -15.38
C LYS A 97 1.03 -8.10 -16.21
N ILE A 98 -0.10 -8.70 -16.54
CA ILE A 98 -0.19 -9.92 -17.36
C ILE A 98 -0.68 -9.54 -18.74
#